data_AF-A0A931LRW2-F1
#
_entry.id   AF-A0A931LRW2-F1
#
_cell.length_a   1.000
_cell.length_b   1.000
_cell.length_c   1.000
_cell.angle_alpha   90.00
_cell.angle_beta   90.00
_cell.angle_gamma   90.00
#
_symmetry.space_group_name_H-M   'P 1'
#
loop_
_entity.id
_entity.type
_entity.pdbx_description
1 polymer ?
#
loop_
_entity_poly.entity_id
_entity_poly.type
_entity_poly.pdbx_seq_one_letter_code
_entity_poly.pdbx_strand_id
1 'polypeptide(L)'
;MANQTQTTRGVNAGLPFELAPNEKVLVDTRPFPLAYTQFYFPSFYLFVLADVLLLLRDDFLTNNLTTFYIVLAVLILGPAAIYSFLKLNLRYVINSVLGLAIAIGVKHFLLRVPWQYLPENGWLINHVELLILAVFGLAGLISAEIYRRSHRYIVTNARIFTHAGIFAPDERTVPLNKVNDLELDRHVIGRIFSYGTVIPLTGSGIGMGSDFAAVSGTAGKQWKVFGHPTVGITVTGGHTIQVPKTRTHEVLFGIRKPALVRDIIMKTLAERELRMSSQSQEPKKS
;
A
#
# COMPACT_ATOMS: atom_id res chain seq x y z
N MET A 1 3.13 33.02 39.51
CA MET A 1 2.28 32.57 38.39
C MET A 1 3.11 31.73 37.41
N ALA A 2 3.54 30.54 37.84
CA ALA A 2 4.40 29.66 37.05
C ALA A 2 3.91 28.23 37.23
N ASN A 3 2.88 27.82 36.48
CA ASN A 3 2.49 26.40 36.45
C ASN A 3 1.64 26.02 35.23
N GLN A 4 2.10 26.32 34.01
CA GLN A 4 1.48 25.81 32.78
C GLN A 4 2.48 25.21 31.77
N THR A 5 3.78 25.27 32.04
CA THR A 5 4.83 24.75 31.13
C THR A 5 5.23 23.30 31.38
N GLN A 6 4.72 22.65 32.43
CA GLN A 6 5.15 21.27 32.78
C GLN A 6 4.21 20.17 32.26
N THR A 7 2.98 20.48 31.82
CA THR A 7 2.02 19.48 31.32
C THR A 7 2.17 19.12 29.84
N THR A 8 3.00 19.83 29.07
CA THR A 8 3.23 19.54 27.64
C THR A 8 4.38 18.55 27.38
N ARG A 9 5.26 18.29 28.36
CA ARG A 9 6.44 17.43 28.17
C ARG A 9 6.15 15.92 28.15
N GLY A 10 4.99 15.47 28.62
CA GLY A 10 4.64 14.03 28.66
C GLY A 10 4.00 13.46 27.39
N VAL A 11 3.42 14.31 26.52
CA VAL A 11 2.67 13.87 25.32
C VAL A 11 3.56 13.83 24.07
N ASN A 12 4.71 14.51 24.10
CA ASN A 12 5.65 14.61 22.98
C ASN A 12 6.58 13.38 22.82
N ALA A 13 6.58 12.45 23.78
CA ALA A 13 7.47 11.30 23.80
C ALA A 13 7.05 10.24 22.77
N GLY A 14 7.34 10.48 21.49
CA GLY A 14 7.14 9.53 20.40
C GLY A 14 6.44 10.08 19.16
N LEU A 15 6.22 11.38 19.04
CA LEU A 15 5.75 12.01 17.79
C LEU A 15 6.95 12.37 16.91
N PRO A 16 6.86 12.21 15.58
CA PRO A 16 7.96 12.55 14.66
C PRO A 16 8.17 14.06 14.48
N PHE A 17 7.35 14.91 15.10
CA PHE A 17 7.39 16.37 14.95
C PHE A 17 7.02 17.08 16.26
N GLU A 18 7.42 18.34 16.36
CA GLU A 18 7.06 19.21 17.48
C GLU A 18 5.65 19.80 17.30
N LEU A 19 4.86 19.76 18.38
CA LEU A 19 3.52 20.33 18.46
C LEU A 19 3.60 21.85 18.68
N ALA A 20 2.78 22.61 17.96
CA ALA A 20 2.65 24.04 18.19
C ALA A 20 2.01 24.34 19.57
N PRO A 21 2.18 25.56 20.12
CA PRO A 21 1.52 25.94 21.38
C PRO A 21 0.00 25.75 21.28
N ASN A 22 -0.60 24.98 22.20
CA ASN A 22 -2.01 24.55 22.19
C ASN A 22 -2.43 23.54 21.09
N GLU A 23 -1.48 22.95 20.35
CA GLU A 23 -1.75 21.84 19.44
C GLU A 23 -1.93 20.55 20.25
N LYS A 24 -3.05 19.85 20.02
CA LYS A 24 -3.37 18.57 20.69
C LYS A 24 -3.57 17.49 19.65
N VAL A 25 -3.01 16.31 19.92
CA VAL A 25 -3.26 15.10 19.11
C VAL A 25 -4.68 14.62 19.40
N LEU A 26 -5.49 14.52 18.35
CA LEU A 26 -6.86 14.01 18.41
C LEU A 26 -6.90 12.51 18.14
N VAL A 27 -6.13 12.06 17.15
CA VAL A 27 -6.09 10.66 16.72
C VAL A 27 -4.66 10.31 16.32
N ASP A 28 -4.14 9.21 16.87
CA ASP A 28 -2.89 8.56 16.41
C ASP A 28 -3.25 7.14 15.99
N THR A 29 -3.07 6.83 14.71
CA THR A 29 -3.51 5.57 14.12
C THR A 29 -2.48 5.02 13.16
N ARG A 30 -2.57 3.70 12.96
CA ARG A 30 -1.78 2.94 12.01
C ARG A 30 -2.71 2.12 11.11
N PRO A 31 -2.25 1.76 9.90
CA PRO A 31 -3.08 0.96 9.02
C PRO A 31 -3.37 -0.43 9.61
N PHE A 32 -4.62 -0.85 9.47
CA PHE A 32 -5.08 -2.17 9.86
C PHE A 32 -4.46 -3.24 8.95
N PRO A 33 -4.00 -4.39 9.48
CA PRO A 33 -3.38 -5.46 8.67
C PRO A 33 -4.19 -5.88 7.45
N LEU A 34 -5.52 -5.96 7.60
CA LEU A 34 -6.40 -6.42 6.54
C LEU A 34 -6.53 -5.42 5.37
N ALA A 35 -6.22 -4.14 5.59
CA ALA A 35 -6.14 -3.16 4.51
C ALA A 35 -4.94 -3.41 3.56
N TYR A 36 -3.90 -4.10 4.03
CA TYR A 36 -2.70 -4.44 3.26
C TYR A 36 -2.77 -5.85 2.66
N THR A 37 -3.94 -6.48 2.64
CA THR A 37 -4.20 -7.81 2.05
C THR A 37 -3.66 -7.96 0.63
N GLN A 38 -3.72 -6.90 -0.19
CA GLN A 38 -3.17 -6.90 -1.55
C GLN A 38 -1.66 -7.19 -1.64
N PHE A 39 -0.90 -6.98 -0.55
CA PHE A 39 0.51 -7.31 -0.44
C PHE A 39 0.74 -8.66 0.24
N TYR A 40 -0.14 -9.07 1.16
CA TYR A 40 -0.05 -10.36 1.84
C TYR A 40 -0.46 -11.53 0.96
N PHE A 41 -1.57 -11.42 0.20
CA PHE A 41 -2.15 -12.54 -0.53
C PHE A 41 -1.17 -13.22 -1.51
N PRO A 42 -0.44 -12.50 -2.37
CA PRO A 42 0.49 -13.13 -3.31
C PRO A 42 1.64 -13.86 -2.60
N SER A 43 2.20 -13.25 -1.56
CA SER A 43 3.30 -13.82 -0.78
C SER A 43 2.84 -15.02 0.04
N PHE A 44 1.65 -14.94 0.63
CA PHE A 44 1.01 -16.04 1.36
C PHE A 44 0.70 -17.21 0.43
N TYR A 45 0.17 -16.93 -0.76
CA TYR A 45 -0.09 -17.93 -1.77
C TYR A 45 1.18 -18.69 -2.16
N LEU A 46 2.28 -17.97 -2.42
CA LEU A 46 3.57 -18.60 -2.75
C LEU A 46 4.10 -19.46 -1.60
N PHE A 47 4.02 -18.97 -0.36
CA PHE A 47 4.46 -19.70 0.82
C PHE A 47 3.69 -21.01 0.98
N VAL A 48 2.35 -20.93 1.04
CA VAL A 48 1.48 -22.11 1.20
C VAL A 48 1.63 -23.08 0.04
N LEU A 49 1.69 -22.58 -1.20
CA LEU A 49 1.88 -23.43 -2.37
C LEU A 49 3.22 -24.19 -2.29
N ALA A 50 4.30 -23.53 -1.88
CA ALA A 50 5.60 -24.16 -1.72
C ALA A 50 5.56 -25.25 -0.63
N ASP A 51 4.97 -24.97 0.52
CA ASP A 51 4.82 -25.96 1.61
C ASP A 51 3.94 -27.15 1.21
N VAL A 52 2.82 -26.91 0.52
CA VAL A 52 1.96 -27.98 0.01
C VAL A 52 2.69 -28.83 -1.01
N LEU A 53 3.45 -28.21 -1.92
CA LEU A 53 4.24 -28.95 -2.91
C LEU A 53 5.42 -29.70 -2.27
N LEU A 54 5.99 -29.20 -1.17
CA LEU A 54 7.01 -29.94 -0.40
C LEU A 54 6.44 -31.26 0.14
N LEU A 55 5.19 -31.24 0.64
CA LEU A 55 4.53 -32.43 1.18
C LEU A 55 4.08 -33.39 0.08
N LEU A 56 3.66 -32.87 -1.07
CA LEU A 56 3.11 -33.68 -2.17
C LEU A 56 4.15 -34.09 -3.23
N ARG A 57 5.40 -33.61 -3.13
CA ARG A 57 6.40 -33.83 -4.19
C ARG A 57 6.70 -35.29 -4.41
N ASP A 58 6.93 -36.04 -3.34
CA ASP A 58 7.34 -37.43 -3.43
C ASP A 58 6.19 -38.36 -3.84
N ASP A 59 4.93 -37.99 -3.53
CA ASP A 59 3.74 -38.80 -3.81
C ASP A 59 3.07 -38.51 -5.16
N PHE A 60 3.06 -37.25 -5.59
CA PHE A 60 2.15 -36.76 -6.63
C PHE A 60 2.85 -36.12 -7.82
N LEU A 61 4.10 -35.66 -7.66
CA LEU A 61 4.80 -34.95 -8.72
C LEU A 61 5.68 -35.92 -9.50
N THR A 62 5.39 -36.01 -10.80
CA THR A 62 6.09 -36.83 -11.79
C THR A 62 7.60 -36.94 -11.55
N ASN A 63 8.15 -38.17 -11.60
CA ASN A 63 9.60 -38.44 -11.57
C ASN A 63 10.39 -37.70 -12.67
N ASN A 64 9.69 -37.18 -13.70
CA ASN A 64 10.29 -36.35 -14.73
C ASN A 64 10.44 -34.90 -14.26
N LEU A 65 11.69 -34.49 -14.02
CA LEU A 65 12.07 -33.12 -13.65
C LEU A 65 11.48 -32.03 -14.57
N THR A 66 11.41 -32.29 -15.88
CA THR A 66 10.89 -31.31 -16.84
C THR A 66 9.40 -31.10 -16.63
N THR A 67 8.64 -32.18 -16.45
CA THR A 67 7.22 -32.12 -16.16
C THR A 67 6.95 -31.43 -14.82
N PHE A 68 7.77 -31.72 -13.79
CA PHE A 68 7.69 -31.03 -12.51
C PHE A 68 7.87 -29.52 -12.65
N TYR A 69 8.89 -29.03 -13.35
CA TYR A 69 9.11 -27.58 -13.51
C TYR A 69 8.01 -26.91 -14.33
N ILE A 70 7.43 -27.60 -15.32
CA ILE A 70 6.28 -27.08 -16.08
C ILE A 70 5.06 -26.93 -15.16
N VAL A 71 4.74 -27.97 -14.38
CA VAL A 71 3.61 -27.93 -13.43
C VAL A 71 3.82 -26.83 -12.38
N LEU A 72 5.02 -26.73 -11.83
CA LEU A 72 5.40 -25.69 -10.88
C LEU A 72 5.23 -24.29 -11.47
N ALA A 73 5.71 -24.07 -12.70
CA ALA A 73 5.58 -22.80 -13.39
C ALA A 73 4.11 -22.44 -13.65
N VAL A 74 3.27 -23.40 -14.05
CA VAL A 74 1.83 -23.17 -14.28
C VAL A 74 1.11 -22.82 -12.98
N LEU A 75 1.38 -23.56 -11.89
CA LEU A 75 0.76 -23.32 -10.58
C LEU A 75 1.16 -21.97 -9.98
N ILE A 76 2.37 -21.48 -10.26
CA ILE A 76 2.84 -20.18 -9.77
C ILE A 76 2.38 -19.05 -10.69
N LEU A 77 2.67 -19.16 -11.99
CA LEU A 77 2.48 -18.06 -12.95
C LEU A 77 1.03 -17.90 -13.39
N GLY A 78 0.23 -18.98 -13.47
CA GLY A 78 -1.17 -18.91 -13.88
C GLY A 78 -2.00 -18.01 -12.95
N PRO A 79 -2.09 -18.33 -11.64
CA PRO A 79 -2.79 -17.50 -10.67
C PRO A 79 -2.20 -16.10 -10.53
N ALA A 80 -0.87 -15.95 -10.62
CA ALA A 80 -0.21 -14.64 -10.60
C ALA A 80 -0.60 -13.77 -11.80
N ALA A 81 -0.69 -14.35 -13.00
CA ALA A 81 -1.12 -13.66 -14.21
C ALA A 81 -2.58 -13.23 -14.13
N ILE A 82 -3.47 -14.12 -13.67
CA ILE A 82 -4.89 -13.81 -13.45
C ILE A 82 -5.02 -12.65 -12.45
N TYR A 83 -4.34 -12.73 -11.30
CA TYR A 83 -4.40 -11.70 -10.28
C TYR A 83 -3.81 -10.36 -10.77
N SER A 84 -2.70 -10.41 -11.51
CA SER A 84 -2.09 -9.24 -12.14
C SER A 84 -3.01 -8.56 -13.14
N PHE A 85 -3.77 -9.33 -13.94
CA PHE A 85 -4.74 -8.80 -14.87
C PHE A 85 -5.91 -8.12 -14.13
N LEU A 86 -6.47 -8.77 -13.11
CA LEU A 86 -7.55 -8.23 -12.29
C LEU A 86 -7.18 -6.92 -11.56
N LYS A 87 -5.91 -6.78 -11.17
CA LYS A 87 -5.41 -5.58 -10.46
C LYS A 87 -4.68 -4.60 -11.35
N LEU A 88 -4.54 -4.87 -12.66
CA LEU A 88 -3.75 -4.09 -13.62
C LEU A 88 -2.34 -3.74 -13.09
N ASN A 89 -1.72 -4.69 -12.38
CA ASN A 89 -0.47 -4.50 -11.65
C ASN A 89 0.52 -5.62 -11.96
N LEU A 90 1.41 -5.39 -12.94
CA LEU A 90 2.41 -6.37 -13.41
C LEU A 90 3.40 -6.83 -12.33
N ARG A 91 3.50 -6.10 -11.22
CA ARG A 91 4.36 -6.40 -10.07
C ARG A 91 4.16 -7.82 -9.55
N TYR A 92 2.93 -8.33 -9.57
CA TYR A 92 2.62 -9.67 -9.06
C TYR A 92 3.25 -10.77 -9.92
N VAL A 93 3.14 -10.66 -11.24
CA VAL A 93 3.79 -11.59 -12.18
C VAL A 93 5.31 -11.49 -12.08
N ILE A 94 5.84 -10.26 -12.04
CA ILE A 94 7.29 -10.03 -11.96
C ILE A 94 7.88 -10.69 -10.71
N ASN A 95 7.24 -10.50 -9.54
CA ASN A 95 7.71 -11.10 -8.29
C ASN A 95 7.66 -12.64 -8.33
N SER A 96 6.60 -13.22 -8.90
CA SER A 96 6.46 -14.67 -9.04
C SER A 96 7.50 -15.27 -10.00
N VAL A 97 7.77 -14.60 -11.13
CA VAL A 97 8.82 -15.01 -12.08
C VAL A 97 10.20 -14.91 -11.41
N LEU A 98 10.46 -13.84 -10.68
CA LEU A 98 11.73 -13.64 -9.99
C LEU A 98 11.96 -14.73 -8.92
N GLY A 99 10.94 -15.05 -8.12
CA GLY A 99 11.02 -16.13 -7.13
C GLY A 99 11.33 -17.48 -7.76
N LEU A 100 10.65 -17.82 -8.87
CA LEU A 100 10.92 -19.05 -9.63
C LEU A 100 12.34 -19.08 -10.21
N ALA A 101 12.78 -17.98 -10.82
CA ALA A 101 14.11 -17.86 -11.41
C ALA A 101 15.22 -18.00 -10.36
N ILE A 102 15.04 -17.40 -9.17
CA ILE A 102 15.98 -17.54 -8.05
C ILE A 102 16.01 -18.99 -7.57
N ALA A 103 14.86 -19.64 -7.39
CA ALA A 103 14.79 -21.02 -6.91
C ALA A 103 15.50 -22.01 -7.86
N ILE A 104 15.21 -21.93 -9.16
CA ILE A 104 15.84 -22.75 -10.20
C ILE A 104 17.33 -22.41 -10.32
N GLY A 105 17.67 -21.12 -10.31
CA GLY A 105 19.04 -20.63 -10.38
C GLY A 105 19.89 -21.16 -9.22
N VAL A 106 19.42 -21.06 -7.98
CA VAL A 106 20.18 -21.58 -6.84
C VAL A 106 20.41 -23.09 -6.95
N LYS A 107 19.42 -23.88 -7.36
CA LYS A 107 19.60 -25.33 -7.51
C LYS A 107 20.60 -25.72 -8.61
N HIS A 108 20.40 -25.20 -9.82
CA HIS A 108 21.18 -25.65 -10.97
C HIS A 108 22.49 -24.87 -11.17
N PHE A 109 22.48 -23.57 -10.90
CA PHE A 109 23.65 -22.73 -11.06
C PHE A 109 24.54 -22.73 -9.81
N LEU A 110 23.98 -22.49 -8.62
CA LEU A 110 24.79 -22.38 -7.39
C LEU A 110 25.17 -23.74 -6.81
N LEU A 111 24.22 -24.67 -6.71
CA LEU A 111 24.47 -26.03 -6.20
C LEU A 111 24.97 -27.01 -7.27
N ARG A 112 25.07 -26.57 -8.53
CA ARG A 112 25.56 -27.36 -9.68
C ARG A 112 24.85 -28.70 -9.87
N VAL A 113 23.57 -28.80 -9.46
CA VAL A 113 22.77 -30.01 -9.67
C VAL A 113 22.46 -30.15 -11.16
N PRO A 114 22.79 -31.28 -11.81
CA PRO A 114 22.51 -31.47 -13.22
C PRO A 114 21.01 -31.45 -13.51
N TRP A 115 20.60 -30.90 -14.67
CA TRP A 115 19.18 -30.83 -15.07
C TRP A 115 18.51 -32.19 -15.27
N GLN A 116 19.29 -33.25 -15.53
CA GLN A 116 18.79 -34.59 -15.86
C GLN A 116 19.04 -35.64 -14.77
N TYR A 117 19.75 -35.29 -13.70
CA TYR A 117 20.05 -36.23 -12.62
C TYR A 117 19.31 -35.78 -11.37
N LEU A 118 18.40 -36.61 -10.89
CA LEU A 118 17.93 -36.55 -9.50
C LEU A 118 19.11 -37.04 -8.66
N PRO A 119 19.77 -36.18 -7.88
CA PRO A 119 20.86 -36.64 -7.05
C PRO A 119 20.33 -37.67 -6.03
N GLU A 120 21.07 -38.77 -5.82
CA GLU A 120 20.92 -39.63 -4.62
C GLU A 120 21.21 -38.84 -3.32
N ASN A 121 21.72 -37.62 -3.47
CA ASN A 121 22.04 -36.69 -2.40
C ASN A 121 20.74 -36.28 -1.68
N GLY A 122 20.79 -36.29 -0.35
CA GLY A 122 19.63 -36.34 0.54
C GLY A 122 18.52 -35.31 0.32
N TRP A 123 17.38 -35.58 0.96
CA TRP A 123 16.10 -34.87 0.85
C TRP A 123 16.20 -33.34 0.61
N LEU A 124 17.08 -32.65 1.35
CA LEU A 124 17.30 -31.21 1.24
C LEU A 124 17.67 -30.72 -0.17
N ILE A 125 18.54 -31.45 -0.89
CA ILE A 125 19.01 -31.04 -2.22
C ILE A 125 17.90 -31.24 -3.26
N ASN A 126 17.10 -32.30 -3.08
CA ASN A 126 15.97 -32.59 -3.95
C ASN A 126 14.82 -31.58 -3.81
N HIS A 127 14.68 -30.97 -2.64
CA HIS A 127 13.60 -30.05 -2.29
C HIS A 127 14.03 -28.58 -2.19
N VAL A 128 15.29 -28.27 -2.51
CA VAL A 128 15.88 -26.93 -2.26
C VAL A 128 15.14 -25.80 -2.97
N GLU A 129 14.65 -26.03 -4.19
CA GLU A 129 13.91 -25.03 -4.96
C GLU A 129 12.60 -24.65 -4.27
N LEU A 130 11.91 -25.62 -3.68
CA LEU A 130 10.65 -25.40 -2.96
C LEU A 130 10.91 -24.72 -1.62
N LEU A 131 12.00 -25.10 -0.91
CA LEU A 131 12.43 -24.40 0.30
C LEU A 131 12.75 -22.94 0.02
N ILE A 132 13.43 -22.64 -1.10
CA ILE A 132 13.74 -21.26 -1.49
C ILE A 132 12.47 -20.49 -1.83
N LEU A 133 11.51 -21.11 -2.53
CA LEU A 133 10.21 -20.49 -2.80
C LEU A 133 9.43 -20.21 -1.51
N ALA A 134 9.44 -21.12 -0.54
CA ALA A 134 8.84 -20.91 0.77
C ALA A 134 9.51 -19.74 1.49
N VAL A 135 10.84 -19.71 1.56
CA VAL A 135 11.59 -18.59 2.16
C VAL A 135 11.31 -17.27 1.43
N PHE A 136 11.19 -17.28 0.11
CA PHE A 136 10.86 -16.09 -0.69
C PHE A 136 9.45 -15.58 -0.39
N GLY A 137 8.46 -16.48 -0.31
CA GLY A 137 7.09 -16.16 0.11
C GLY A 137 7.04 -15.57 1.52
N LEU A 138 7.76 -16.19 2.46
CA LEU A 138 7.86 -15.72 3.84
C LEU A 138 8.55 -14.35 3.94
N ALA A 139 9.64 -14.14 3.20
CA ALA A 139 10.31 -12.84 3.10
C ALA A 139 9.38 -11.76 2.54
N GLY A 140 8.53 -12.10 1.56
CA GLY A 140 7.48 -11.23 1.04
C GLY A 140 6.44 -10.84 2.09
N LEU A 141 6.02 -11.79 2.95
CA LEU A 141 5.10 -11.52 4.06
C LEU A 141 5.72 -10.59 5.11
N ILE A 142 6.96 -10.86 5.50
CA ILE A 142 7.70 -10.01 6.44
C ILE A 142 7.88 -8.61 5.87
N SER A 143 8.26 -8.50 4.59
CA SER A 143 8.43 -7.21 3.92
C SER A 143 7.12 -6.41 3.88
N ALA A 144 5.98 -7.08 3.63
CA ALA A 144 4.66 -6.44 3.66
C ALA A 144 4.30 -5.93 5.06
N GLU A 145 4.64 -6.67 6.12
CA GLU A 145 4.40 -6.26 7.50
C GLU A 145 5.30 -5.12 7.94
N ILE A 146 6.59 -5.12 7.55
CA ILE A 146 7.50 -3.99 7.76
C ILE A 146 6.95 -2.75 7.05
N TYR A 147 6.54 -2.88 5.79
CA TYR A 147 5.94 -1.80 5.02
C TYR A 147 4.67 -1.25 5.69
N ARG A 148 3.79 -2.11 6.20
CA ARG A 148 2.61 -1.66 6.95
C ARG A 148 2.98 -0.91 8.22
N ARG A 149 3.92 -1.43 9.01
CA ARG A 149 4.35 -0.82 10.28
C ARG A 149 5.02 0.54 10.10
N SER A 150 5.59 0.78 8.93
CA SER A 150 6.24 2.04 8.59
C SER A 150 5.24 3.19 8.35
N HIS A 151 3.95 2.91 8.20
CA HIS A 151 2.93 3.94 8.00
C HIS A 151 2.31 4.38 9.33
N ARG A 152 2.24 5.69 9.54
CA ARG A 152 1.61 6.30 10.72
C ARG A 152 0.83 7.54 10.33
N TYR A 153 -0.34 7.69 10.95
CA TYR A 153 -1.30 8.75 10.67
C TYR A 153 -1.67 9.46 11.97
N ILE A 154 -1.36 10.75 12.03
CA ILE A 154 -1.59 11.57 13.22
C ILE A 154 -2.49 12.74 12.82
N VAL A 155 -3.64 12.85 13.45
CA VAL A 155 -4.58 13.96 13.28
C VAL A 155 -4.52 14.84 14.51
N THR A 156 -4.23 16.12 14.33
CA THR A 156 -4.26 17.13 15.39
C THR A 156 -5.41 18.11 15.17
N ASN A 157 -5.63 19.00 16.13
CA ASN A 157 -6.58 20.11 16.00
C ASN A 157 -6.16 21.18 14.96
N ALA A 158 -4.92 21.16 14.49
CA ALA A 158 -4.39 22.14 13.54
C ALA A 158 -4.13 21.57 12.15
N ARG A 159 -3.71 20.31 12.05
CA ARG A 159 -3.24 19.68 10.81
C ARG A 159 -3.37 18.15 10.84
N ILE A 160 -3.38 17.56 9.66
CA ILE A 160 -3.28 16.12 9.44
C ILE A 160 -1.84 15.82 9.03
N PHE A 161 -1.18 14.95 9.77
CA PHE A 161 0.17 14.47 9.49
C PHE A 161 0.11 13.02 9.02
N THR A 162 0.71 12.77 7.86
CA THR A 162 0.84 11.44 7.28
C THR A 162 2.32 11.13 7.08
N HIS A 163 2.73 9.95 7.54
CA HIS A 163 4.08 9.45 7.39
C HIS A 163 4.04 8.07 6.77
N ALA A 164 4.77 7.88 5.66
CA ALA A 164 4.77 6.65 4.90
C ALA A 164 6.13 6.41 4.24
N GLY A 165 6.77 5.29 4.58
CA GLY A 165 8.00 4.83 3.92
C GLY A 165 8.90 4.05 4.87
N ILE A 166 9.81 3.25 4.31
CA ILE A 166 10.78 2.45 5.10
C ILE A 166 12.17 3.10 5.04
N PHE A 167 12.66 3.37 3.83
CA PHE A 167 14.02 3.89 3.59
C PHE A 167 14.05 5.38 3.25
N ALA A 168 13.00 5.89 2.61
CA ALA A 168 12.80 7.30 2.32
C ALA A 168 11.36 7.64 2.77
N PRO A 169 11.15 8.04 4.03
CA PRO A 169 9.83 8.41 4.52
C PRO A 169 9.33 9.64 3.76
N ASP A 170 8.16 9.52 3.14
CA ASP A 170 7.39 10.66 2.63
C ASP A 170 6.54 11.17 3.78
N GLU A 171 6.84 12.38 4.23
CA GLU A 171 6.13 13.07 5.29
C GLU A 171 5.30 14.19 4.68
N ARG A 172 3.99 14.17 4.93
CA ARG A 172 3.11 15.23 4.49
C ARG A 172 2.30 15.78 5.65
N THR A 173 2.15 17.09 5.60
CA THR A 173 1.36 17.84 6.57
C THR A 173 0.32 18.65 5.82
N VAL A 174 -0.94 18.34 6.02
CA VAL A 174 -2.07 19.08 5.45
C VAL A 174 -2.73 19.89 6.57
N PRO A 175 -2.67 21.22 6.53
CA PRO A 175 -3.31 22.03 7.57
C PRO A 175 -4.83 21.95 7.42
N LEU A 176 -5.54 21.89 8.55
CA LEU A 176 -6.97 21.59 8.58
C LEU A 176 -7.81 22.68 7.88
N ASN A 177 -7.30 23.92 7.83
CA ASN A 177 -7.96 25.03 7.14
C ASN A 177 -7.98 24.89 5.61
N LYS A 178 -7.19 23.97 5.04
CA LYS A 178 -7.17 23.69 3.59
C LYS A 178 -7.99 22.46 3.23
N VAL A 179 -8.55 21.76 4.22
CA VAL A 179 -9.41 20.60 4.02
C VAL A 179 -10.82 21.11 3.78
N ASN A 180 -11.35 20.88 2.58
CA ASN A 180 -12.69 21.32 2.20
C ASN A 180 -13.72 20.24 2.52
N ASP A 181 -13.39 18.97 2.29
CA ASP A 181 -14.29 17.85 2.54
C ASP A 181 -13.50 16.57 2.86
N LEU A 182 -14.18 15.56 3.40
CA LEU A 182 -13.65 14.24 3.74
C LEU A 182 -14.50 13.14 3.11
N GLU A 183 -13.92 12.43 2.16
CA GLU A 183 -14.51 11.25 1.57
C GLU A 183 -14.13 9.98 2.35
N LEU A 184 -15.08 9.07 2.50
CA LEU A 184 -14.89 7.79 3.17
C LEU A 184 -14.99 6.65 2.15
N ASP A 185 -13.86 6.06 1.80
CA ASP A 185 -13.83 4.83 1.02
C ASP A 185 -13.80 3.61 1.94
N ARG A 186 -14.84 2.79 1.86
CA ARG A 186 -14.99 1.57 2.67
C ARG A 186 -15.60 0.45 1.86
N HIS A 187 -14.76 -0.50 1.46
CA HIS A 187 -15.17 -1.73 0.80
C HIS A 187 -15.98 -2.64 1.73
N VAL A 188 -16.69 -3.63 1.17
CA VAL A 188 -17.57 -4.57 1.92
C VAL A 188 -16.82 -5.27 3.07
N ILE A 189 -15.60 -5.74 2.82
CA ILE A 189 -14.75 -6.36 3.84
C ILE A 189 -14.34 -5.33 4.91
N GLY A 190 -14.06 -4.09 4.50
CA GLY A 190 -13.87 -2.96 5.41
C GLY A 190 -15.09 -2.67 6.28
N ARG A 191 -16.30 -2.96 5.79
CA ARG A 191 -17.53 -2.85 6.57
C ARG A 191 -17.57 -3.85 7.71
N ILE A 192 -17.29 -5.12 7.43
CA ILE A 192 -17.30 -6.19 8.42
C ILE A 192 -16.24 -5.96 9.50
N PHE A 193 -15.01 -5.66 9.10
CA PHE A 193 -13.88 -5.53 10.04
C PHE A 193 -13.67 -4.10 10.57
N SER A 194 -14.57 -3.17 10.26
CA SER A 194 -14.52 -1.77 10.71
C SER A 194 -13.19 -1.07 10.41
N TYR A 195 -12.68 -1.23 9.18
CA TYR A 195 -11.58 -0.45 8.64
C TYR A 195 -11.98 0.22 7.33
N GLY A 196 -11.32 1.32 6.98
CA GLY A 196 -11.55 2.04 5.73
C GLY A 196 -10.56 3.19 5.56
N THR A 197 -10.65 3.87 4.44
CA THR A 197 -9.74 4.95 4.07
C THR A 197 -10.48 6.28 4.13
N VAL A 198 -9.90 7.26 4.81
CA VAL A 198 -10.42 8.64 4.84
C VAL A 198 -9.56 9.49 3.91
N ILE A 199 -10.19 10.16 2.97
CA ILE A 199 -9.53 10.95 1.94
C ILE A 199 -9.81 12.43 2.21
N PRO A 200 -8.84 13.22 2.71
CA PRO A 200 -9.00 14.66 2.83
C PRO A 200 -8.91 15.30 1.44
N LEU A 201 -9.99 15.95 1.03
CA LEU A 201 -10.07 16.70 -0.22
C LEU A 201 -9.63 18.14 0.06
N THR A 202 -8.61 18.61 -0.65
CA THR A 202 -8.14 20.00 -0.58
C THR A 202 -8.32 20.72 -1.92
N GLY A 203 -8.54 22.03 -1.87
CA GLY A 203 -8.67 22.86 -3.08
C GLY A 203 -7.43 22.88 -3.98
N SER A 204 -6.29 22.34 -3.54
CA SER A 204 -5.04 22.28 -4.29
C SER A 204 -4.82 20.97 -5.05
N GLY A 205 -5.79 20.06 -5.08
CA GLY A 205 -5.67 18.77 -5.80
C GLY A 205 -5.14 17.61 -4.98
N ILE A 206 -4.94 17.76 -3.67
CA ILE A 206 -4.67 16.60 -2.80
C ILE A 206 -5.95 15.77 -2.71
N GLY A 207 -5.85 14.47 -2.99
CA GLY A 207 -6.99 13.57 -3.09
C GLY A 207 -7.64 13.51 -4.47
N MET A 208 -7.37 14.47 -5.36
CA MET A 208 -7.89 14.46 -6.72
C MET A 208 -6.94 13.66 -7.62
N GLY A 209 -7.31 12.43 -7.95
CA GLY A 209 -6.61 11.63 -8.96
C GLY A 209 -6.80 12.27 -10.33
N SER A 210 -5.96 13.24 -10.69
CA SER A 210 -5.92 13.75 -12.06
C SER A 210 -5.23 12.71 -12.94
N ASP A 211 -5.95 11.69 -13.39
CA ASP A 211 -5.58 10.95 -14.60
C ASP A 211 -5.86 11.86 -15.82
N PHE A 212 -5.24 13.04 -15.83
CA PHE A 212 -5.21 13.96 -16.96
C PHE A 212 -3.89 13.73 -17.69
N ALA A 213 -3.81 12.62 -18.42
CA ALA A 213 -2.87 12.51 -19.53
C ALA A 213 -3.40 13.38 -20.69
N ALA A 214 -3.51 14.69 -20.49
CA ALA A 214 -3.58 15.61 -21.62
C ALA A 214 -2.18 15.79 -22.15
N VAL A 215 -1.85 14.96 -23.13
CA VAL A 215 -0.87 15.34 -24.14
C VAL A 215 -1.61 16.27 -25.10
N SER A 216 -1.72 17.54 -24.72
CA SER A 216 -2.11 18.62 -25.63
C SER A 216 -1.02 19.68 -25.61
N GLY A 217 -0.24 19.72 -26.68
CA GLY A 217 0.54 20.90 -27.04
C GLY A 217 2.05 20.74 -26.97
N THR A 218 2.62 20.47 -28.14
CA THR A 218 3.96 20.89 -28.62
C THR A 218 5.22 20.21 -28.08
N ALA A 219 5.92 19.58 -29.03
CA ALA A 219 7.34 19.24 -29.08
C ALA A 219 7.84 18.08 -28.19
N GLY A 220 7.73 16.87 -28.76
CA GLY A 220 8.87 15.95 -28.81
C GLY A 220 9.17 15.15 -27.55
N LYS A 221 8.50 14.00 -27.40
CA LYS A 221 9.13 12.68 -27.18
C LYS A 221 8.04 11.62 -27.05
N GLN A 222 7.93 10.77 -28.06
CA GLN A 222 7.19 9.51 -28.00
C GLN A 222 7.83 8.64 -26.91
N TRP A 223 7.13 8.45 -25.78
CA TRP A 223 7.51 7.39 -24.84
C TRP A 223 6.65 6.16 -25.12
N LYS A 224 7.28 5.15 -25.74
CA LYS A 224 6.74 3.79 -25.86
C LYS A 224 6.69 3.14 -24.48
N VAL A 225 5.49 2.82 -23.98
CA VAL A 225 5.32 1.83 -22.90
C VAL A 225 4.22 0.86 -23.33
N PHE A 226 4.66 -0.36 -23.68
CA PHE A 226 3.89 -1.61 -23.84
C PHE A 226 2.72 -1.66 -24.85
N GLY A 227 3.07 -1.90 -26.14
CA GLY A 227 2.67 -3.17 -26.78
C GLY A 227 1.43 -3.25 -27.69
N HIS A 228 0.66 -2.19 -27.91
CA HIS A 228 -0.46 -2.21 -28.87
C HIS A 228 -0.32 -1.09 -29.92
N PRO A 229 -0.62 -1.33 -31.21
CA PRO A 229 -0.69 -0.27 -32.21
C PRO A 229 -1.92 0.59 -31.91
N THR A 230 -1.71 1.76 -31.31
CA THR A 230 -2.75 2.75 -31.10
C THR A 230 -3.22 3.26 -32.46
N VAL A 231 -4.35 2.75 -32.94
CA VAL A 231 -5.16 3.45 -33.93
C VAL A 231 -5.57 4.76 -33.26
N GLY A 232 -5.09 5.87 -33.82
CA GLY A 232 -5.46 7.21 -33.39
C GLY A 232 -6.96 7.37 -33.50
N ILE A 233 -7.63 7.42 -32.36
CA ILE A 233 -8.99 7.91 -32.26
C ILE A 233 -8.91 9.15 -31.38
N THR A 234 -8.91 10.29 -32.04
CA THR A 234 -9.13 11.60 -31.47
C THR A 234 -10.57 11.63 -30.94
N VAL A 235 -10.77 11.24 -29.68
CA VAL A 235 -12.07 11.40 -29.00
C VAL A 235 -12.08 12.80 -28.39
N THR A 236 -12.54 13.76 -29.20
CA THR A 236 -12.95 15.08 -28.73
C THR A 236 -14.13 14.92 -27.78
N GLY A 237 -13.95 15.35 -26.52
CA GLY A 237 -15.05 15.48 -25.56
C GLY A 237 -15.15 14.31 -24.57
N GLY A 238 -14.38 14.38 -23.49
CA GLY A 238 -14.58 13.53 -22.31
C GLY A 238 -14.76 14.40 -21.07
N HIS A 239 -15.94 14.34 -20.44
CA HIS A 239 -16.10 14.80 -19.07
C HIS A 239 -15.07 14.06 -18.20
N THR A 240 -14.17 14.79 -17.56
CA THR A 240 -13.22 14.20 -16.64
C THR A 240 -13.92 13.91 -15.33
N ILE A 241 -14.40 12.69 -15.19
CA ILE A 241 -14.80 12.16 -13.89
C ILE A 241 -13.49 11.95 -13.13
N GLN A 242 -13.13 12.94 -12.31
CA GLN A 242 -12.00 12.85 -11.38
C GLN A 242 -12.33 11.78 -10.35
N VAL A 243 -11.83 10.57 -10.55
CA VAL A 243 -11.91 9.52 -9.53
C VAL A 243 -10.73 9.74 -8.58
N PRO A 244 -10.96 9.90 -7.27
CA PRO A 244 -9.89 10.07 -6.28
C PRO A 244 -9.04 8.79 -6.21
N LYS A 245 -8.01 8.69 -7.06
CA LYS A 245 -6.92 7.72 -6.92
C LYS A 245 -5.84 8.36 -6.09
N THR A 246 -5.78 8.04 -4.81
CA THR A 246 -4.83 8.68 -3.90
C THR A 246 -3.78 7.69 -3.40
N ARG A 247 -2.52 8.13 -3.33
CA ARG A 247 -1.39 7.33 -2.84
C ARG A 247 -1.47 7.22 -1.31
N THR A 248 -0.99 6.12 -0.72
CA THR A 248 -1.10 5.79 0.72
C THR A 248 -0.58 6.87 1.69
N HIS A 249 0.25 7.81 1.22
CA HIS A 249 0.81 8.92 1.99
C HIS A 249 -0.01 10.23 1.92
N GLU A 250 -0.97 10.31 1.02
CA GLU A 250 -1.86 11.47 0.85
C GLU A 250 -3.23 11.25 1.52
N VAL A 251 -3.48 10.02 2.01
CA VAL A 251 -4.74 9.62 2.66
C VAL A 251 -4.50 8.90 3.98
N LEU A 252 -5.52 8.96 4.81
CA LEU A 252 -5.66 8.20 6.04
C LEU A 252 -6.07 6.75 5.66
N PHE A 253 -5.12 5.96 5.16
CA PHE A 253 -5.38 4.65 4.55
C PHE A 253 -5.63 3.53 5.58
N GLY A 254 -6.72 2.78 5.39
CA GLY A 254 -6.96 1.54 6.12
C GLY A 254 -7.08 1.69 7.63
N ILE A 255 -7.58 2.83 8.11
CA ILE A 255 -7.69 3.16 9.54
C ILE A 255 -8.88 2.43 10.17
N ARG A 256 -8.73 2.05 11.44
CA ARG A 256 -9.79 1.43 12.23
C ARG A 256 -10.85 2.45 12.63
N LYS A 257 -12.14 2.07 12.53
CA LYS A 257 -13.30 2.93 12.80
C LYS A 257 -13.22 4.28 12.04
N PRO A 258 -13.17 4.24 10.69
CA PRO A 258 -12.90 5.44 9.89
C PRO A 258 -14.01 6.50 10.01
N ALA A 259 -15.26 6.09 10.29
CA ALA A 259 -16.37 7.02 10.54
C ALA A 259 -16.13 7.90 11.78
N LEU A 260 -15.64 7.31 12.88
CA LEU A 260 -15.34 8.05 14.11
C LEU A 260 -14.21 9.08 13.88
N VAL A 261 -13.19 8.72 13.11
CA VAL A 261 -12.09 9.63 12.76
C VAL A 261 -12.61 10.80 11.92
N ARG A 262 -13.45 10.52 10.91
CA ARG A 262 -14.10 11.55 10.11
C ARG A 262 -14.94 12.50 10.97
N ASP A 263 -15.76 11.97 11.87
CA ASP A 263 -16.65 12.78 12.71
C ASP A 263 -15.86 13.68 13.66
N ILE A 264 -14.74 13.20 14.22
CA ILE A 264 -13.83 14.01 15.04
C ILE A 264 -13.25 15.17 14.22
N ILE A 265 -12.81 14.91 12.99
CA ILE A 265 -12.25 15.95 12.13
C ILE A 265 -13.32 16.98 11.75
N MET A 266 -14.50 16.53 11.33
CA MET A 266 -15.62 17.41 10.96
C MET A 266 -16.08 18.27 12.13
N LYS A 267 -16.18 17.69 13.34
CA LYS A 267 -16.52 18.45 14.54
C LYS A 267 -15.47 19.52 14.84
N THR A 268 -14.19 19.19 14.68
CA THR A 268 -13.09 20.14 14.90
C THR A 268 -13.11 21.29 13.88
N LEU A 269 -13.44 21.00 12.62
CA LEU A 269 -13.64 22.00 11.58
C LEU A 269 -14.81 22.94 11.90
N ALA A 270 -15.96 22.38 12.26
CA ALA A 270 -17.15 23.16 12.62
C ALA A 270 -16.91 24.05 13.85
N GLU A 271 -16.30 23.52 14.92
CA GLU A 271 -15.95 24.30 16.12
C GLU A 271 -15.02 25.47 15.79
N ARG A 272 -14.12 25.29 14.81
CA ARG A 272 -13.21 26.34 14.37
C ARG A 272 -13.93 27.42 13.58
N GLU A 273 -14.81 27.06 12.66
CA GLU A 273 -15.63 28.01 11.90
C GLU A 273 -16.51 28.86 12.83
N LEU A 274 -17.15 28.24 13.82
CA LEU A 274 -17.95 28.94 14.82
C LEU A 274 -17.13 29.95 15.64
N ARG A 275 -15.90 29.58 16.03
CA ARG A 275 -14.98 30.50 16.74
C ARG A 275 -14.54 31.68 15.89
N MET A 276 -14.31 31.45 14.59
CA MET A 276 -13.95 32.53 13.66
C MET A 276 -15.12 33.48 13.41
N SER A 277 -16.35 32.95 13.30
CA SER A 277 -17.56 33.78 13.19
C SER A 277 -17.82 34.58 14.46
N SER A 278 -17.61 34.01 15.66
CA SER A 278 -17.81 34.74 16.92
C SER A 278 -16.77 35.86 17.10
N GLN A 279 -15.52 35.64 16.70
CA GLN A 279 -14.47 36.66 16.76
C GLN A 279 -14.68 37.80 15.75
N SER A 280 -15.29 37.51 14.61
CA SER A 280 -15.61 38.52 13.58
C SER A 280 -16.82 39.38 13.95
N GLN A 281 -17.66 38.93 14.89
CA GLN A 281 -18.85 39.64 15.37
C GLN A 281 -18.58 40.51 16.61
N GLU A 282 -17.40 40.43 17.25
CA GLU A 282 -17.06 41.37 18.32
C GLU A 282 -16.79 42.77 17.72
N PRO A 283 -17.54 43.81 18.13
CA PRO A 283 -17.27 45.15 17.65
C PRO A 283 -15.86 45.55 18.09
N LYS A 284 -15.05 46.05 17.14
CA LYS A 284 -13.79 46.72 17.44
C LYS A 284 -14.08 47.76 18.52
N LYS A 285 -13.65 47.50 19.76
CA LYS A 285 -13.62 48.51 20.81
C LYS A 285 -12.64 49.59 20.34
N SER A 286 -13.21 50.65 19.78
CA SER A 286 -12.56 51.94 19.53
C SER A 286 -12.25 52.63 20.85
#